data_AF-A0A2A5DJ64-F1
#
_entry.id   AF-A0A2A5DJ64-F1
#
_cell.length_a   1.000
_cell.length_b   1.000
_cell.length_c   1.000
_cell.angle_alpha   90.00
_cell.angle_beta   90.00
_cell.angle_gamma   90.00
#
_symmetry.space_group_name_H-M   'P 1'
#
loop_
_entity.id
_entity.type
_entity.pdbx_description
1 polymer ?
#
loop_
_entity_poly.entity_id
_entity_poly.type
_entity_poly.pdbx_seq_one_letter_code
_entity_poly.pdbx_strand_id
1 'polypeptide(L)'
;MTGAILLFIPFFTAALVGMGLAPRVDETLAFTPLLQGTLYTFLFTLCCFTAATALSSRFSHSLKGGLLVLGFMLLQLALYMIDKLWDYSLYNLIDLDVTLPIERGIFPWYETAWLSGLIALFYALAFLGFRKRDF
;
A
#
# COMPACT_ATOMS: atom_id res chain seq x y z
N MET A 1 -8.59 -12.42 -5.30
CA MET A 1 -8.03 -12.56 -3.93
C MET A 1 -6.61 -13.10 -3.93
N THR A 2 -6.27 -14.08 -4.78
CA THR A 2 -4.89 -14.63 -4.90
C THR A 2 -3.80 -13.57 -5.07
N GLY A 3 -4.03 -12.54 -5.90
CA GLY A 3 -3.06 -11.46 -6.10
C GLY A 3 -2.76 -10.64 -4.84
N ALA A 4 -3.76 -10.39 -3.98
CA ALA A 4 -3.55 -9.66 -2.73
C ALA A 4 -2.72 -10.46 -1.72
N ILE A 5 -2.89 -11.79 -1.69
CA ILE A 5 -2.08 -12.68 -0.85
C ILE A 5 -0.62 -12.66 -1.31
N LEU A 6 -0.38 -12.81 -2.62
CA LEU A 6 0.97 -12.76 -3.19
C LEU A 6 1.65 -11.40 -2.95
N LEU A 7 0.86 -10.32 -2.90
CA LEU A 7 1.35 -8.99 -2.58
C LEU A 7 1.72 -8.83 -1.09
N PHE A 8 1.04 -9.51 -0.17
CA PHE A 8 1.31 -9.42 1.27
C PHE A 8 2.56 -10.19 1.70
N ILE A 9 2.86 -11.33 1.07
CA ILE A 9 3.99 -12.20 1.41
C ILE A 9 5.32 -11.43 1.54
N PRO A 10 5.75 -10.59 0.57
CA PRO A 10 7.01 -9.86 0.71
C PRO A 10 7.01 -8.88 1.89
N PHE A 11 5.88 -8.24 2.22
CA PHE A 11 5.76 -7.35 3.38
C PHE A 11 5.94 -8.10 4.68
N PHE A 12 5.20 -9.20 4.84
CA PHE A 12 5.30 -10.03 6.04
C PHE A 12 6.68 -10.65 6.20
N THR A 13 7.28 -11.11 5.09
CA THR A 13 8.64 -11.66 5.10
C THR A 13 9.66 -10.60 5.49
N ALA A 14 9.56 -9.38 4.94
CA ALA A 14 10.44 -8.27 5.30
C ALA A 14 10.32 -7.90 6.78
N ALA A 15 9.11 -7.90 7.34
CA ALA A 15 8.88 -7.66 8.76
C ALA A 15 9.56 -8.73 9.63
N LEU A 16 9.40 -10.01 9.31
CA LEU A 16 10.05 -11.10 10.04
C LEU A 16 11.59 -11.04 9.94
N VAL A 17 12.11 -10.74 8.75
CA VAL A 17 13.56 -10.56 8.55
C VAL A 17 14.08 -9.37 9.36
N GLY A 18 13.38 -8.24 9.33
CA GLY A 18 13.71 -7.06 10.13
C GLY A 18 13.73 -7.37 11.63
N MET A 19 12.72 -8.06 12.13
CA MET A 19 12.64 -8.51 13.53
C MET A 19 13.80 -9.46 13.89
N GLY A 20 14.18 -10.37 13.01
CA GLY A 20 15.31 -11.27 13.22
C GLY A 20 16.68 -10.58 13.18
N LEU A 21 16.78 -9.45 12.48
CA LEU A 21 18.00 -8.65 12.37
C LEU A 21 18.12 -7.55 13.42
N ALA A 22 17.02 -7.12 14.04
CA ALA A 22 17.01 -6.04 15.05
C ALA A 22 18.06 -6.21 16.18
N PRO A 23 18.31 -7.43 16.72
CA PRO A 23 19.34 -7.62 17.74
C PRO A 23 20.78 -7.32 17.28
N ARG A 24 21.02 -7.20 15.96
CA ARG A 24 22.35 -6.83 15.41
C ARG A 24 22.67 -5.35 15.57
N VAL A 25 21.68 -4.53 15.89
CA VAL A 25 21.81 -3.08 16.13
C VAL A 25 21.34 -2.70 17.54
N ASP A 26 21.34 -3.66 18.46
CA ASP A 26 20.89 -3.49 19.84
C ASP A 26 19.42 -3.02 19.99
N GLU A 27 18.59 -3.31 18.98
CA GLU A 27 17.15 -3.00 19.00
C GLU A 27 16.30 -4.26 19.22
N THR A 28 15.09 -4.05 19.76
CA THR A 28 14.08 -5.10 19.85
C THR A 28 12.76 -4.58 19.27
N LEU A 29 12.22 -5.30 18.30
CA LEU A 29 10.95 -4.94 17.68
C LEU A 29 9.82 -5.74 18.33
N ALA A 30 8.85 -5.02 18.90
CA ALA A 30 7.65 -5.64 19.41
C ALA A 30 6.83 -6.20 18.23
N PHE A 31 6.40 -7.46 18.34
CA PHE A 31 5.70 -8.16 17.26
C PHE A 31 4.37 -7.48 16.86
N THR A 32 3.59 -7.02 17.84
CA THR A 32 2.27 -6.45 17.58
C THR A 32 2.33 -5.12 16.82
N PRO A 33 3.10 -4.10 17.25
CA PRO A 33 3.25 -2.88 16.46
C PRO A 33 3.87 -3.13 15.08
N LEU A 34 4.83 -4.03 14.99
CA LEU A 34 5.43 -4.43 13.71
C LEU A 34 4.38 -5.01 12.76
N LEU A 35 3.54 -5.92 13.24
CA LEU A 35 2.46 -6.51 12.45
C LEU A 35 1.42 -5.46 12.03
N GLN A 36 1.06 -4.56 12.95
CA GLN A 36 0.13 -3.45 12.68
C GLN A 36 0.67 -2.50 11.60
N GLY A 37 1.93 -2.07 11.72
CA GLY A 37 2.60 -1.25 10.72
C GLY A 37 2.70 -1.97 9.38
N THR A 38 3.04 -3.26 9.39
CA THR A 38 3.09 -4.09 8.17
C THR A 38 1.74 -4.16 7.47
N LEU A 39 0.66 -4.39 8.21
CA LEU A 39 -0.71 -4.43 7.68
C LEU A 39 -1.13 -3.06 7.14
N TYR A 40 -0.80 -1.98 7.85
CA TYR A 40 -1.10 -0.62 7.42
C TYR A 40 -0.40 -0.27 6.10
N THR A 41 0.91 -0.50 5.99
CA THR A 41 1.67 -0.27 4.75
C THR A 41 1.19 -1.19 3.62
N PHE A 42 0.75 -2.40 3.94
CA PHE A 42 0.12 -3.30 2.98
C PHE A 42 -1.18 -2.72 2.41
N LEU A 43 -2.01 -2.03 3.21
CA LEU A 43 -3.23 -1.39 2.70
C LEU A 43 -2.93 -0.36 1.61
N PHE A 44 -1.87 0.44 1.78
CA PHE A 44 -1.45 1.39 0.75
C PHE A 44 -1.11 0.69 -0.56
N THR A 45 -0.31 -0.37 -0.49
CA THR A 45 0.10 -1.15 -1.66
C THR A 45 -1.08 -1.89 -2.30
N LEU A 46 -2.00 -2.40 -1.48
CA LEU A 46 -3.24 -3.04 -1.94
C LEU A 46 -4.16 -2.03 -2.63
N CYS A 47 -4.20 -0.78 -2.16
CA CYS A 47 -4.91 0.31 -2.83
C CYS A 47 -4.33 0.58 -4.22
N CYS A 48 -3.00 0.70 -4.35
CA CYS A 48 -2.34 0.83 -5.66
C CYS A 48 -2.65 -0.37 -6.58
N PHE A 49 -2.59 -1.60 -6.04
CA PHE A 49 -2.87 -2.83 -6.78
C PHE A 49 -4.32 -2.89 -7.29
N THR A 50 -5.29 -2.52 -6.44
CA THR A 50 -6.71 -2.49 -6.83
C THR A 50 -7.01 -1.36 -7.80
N ALA A 51 -6.38 -0.20 -7.66
CA ALA A 51 -6.44 0.88 -8.66
C ALA A 51 -5.90 0.44 -10.02
N ALA A 52 -4.74 -0.24 -10.04
CA ALA A 52 -4.16 -0.79 -11.26
C ALA A 52 -5.11 -1.80 -11.91
N THR A 53 -5.67 -2.71 -11.12
CA THR A 53 -6.65 -3.70 -11.58
C THR A 53 -7.91 -3.03 -12.16
N ALA A 54 -8.42 -1.98 -11.50
CA ALA A 54 -9.57 -1.21 -11.98
C ALA A 54 -9.28 -0.53 -13.31
N LEU A 55 -8.10 0.08 -13.47
CA LEU A 55 -7.68 0.68 -14.74
C LEU A 55 -7.46 -0.38 -15.82
N SER A 56 -6.84 -1.51 -15.50
CA SER A 56 -6.63 -2.61 -16.43
C SER A 56 -7.95 -3.15 -17.00
N SER A 57 -9.04 -3.14 -16.22
CA SER A 57 -10.37 -3.52 -16.72
C SER A 57 -10.88 -2.63 -17.87
N ARG A 58 -10.36 -1.41 -18.02
CA ARG A 58 -10.76 -0.42 -19.03
C ARG A 58 -9.93 -0.47 -20.32
N PHE A 59 -8.79 -1.17 -20.33
CA PHE A 59 -7.90 -1.23 -21.49
C PHE A 59 -7.93 -2.60 -22.16
N SER A 60 -7.75 -2.65 -23.48
CA SER A 60 -7.61 -3.92 -24.21
C SER A 60 -6.37 -4.71 -23.77
N HIS A 61 -5.29 -4.00 -23.40
CA HIS A 61 -4.08 -4.59 -22.83
C HIS A 61 -4.02 -4.32 -21.32
N SER A 62 -4.10 -5.37 -20.52
CA SER A 62 -4.11 -5.29 -19.06
C SER A 62 -2.87 -4.60 -18.48
N LEU A 63 -1.71 -4.73 -19.13
CA LEU A 63 -0.45 -4.12 -18.71
C LEU A 63 -0.51 -2.59 -18.65
N LYS A 64 -1.35 -1.93 -19.48
CA LYS A 64 -1.45 -0.47 -19.52
C LYS A 64 -1.93 0.14 -18.20
N GLY A 65 -2.88 -0.52 -17.53
CA GLY A 65 -3.37 -0.06 -16.23
C GLY A 65 -2.27 -0.08 -15.17
N GLY A 66 -1.49 -1.15 -15.13
CA GLY A 66 -0.33 -1.27 -14.24
C GLY A 66 0.74 -0.22 -14.51
N LEU A 67 1.09 0.01 -15.77
CA LEU A 67 2.09 1.02 -16.15
C LEU A 67 1.67 2.44 -15.77
N LEU A 68 0.38 2.78 -15.92
CA LEU A 68 -0.13 4.09 -15.52
C LEU A 68 -0.04 4.31 -14.02
N VAL A 69 -0.46 3.32 -13.22
CA VAL A 69 -0.34 3.41 -11.76
C VAL A 69 1.11 3.47 -11.35
N LEU A 70 1.99 2.63 -11.92
CA LEU A 70 3.42 2.68 -11.63
C LEU A 70 4.02 4.06 -11.95
N GLY A 71 3.75 4.60 -13.14
CA GLY A 71 4.23 5.92 -13.53
C GLY A 71 3.72 7.03 -12.61
N PHE A 72 2.45 6.96 -12.20
CA PHE A 72 1.88 7.88 -11.22
C PHE A 72 2.55 7.73 -9.85
N MET A 73 2.78 6.52 -9.36
CA MET A 73 3.47 6.29 -8.09
C MET A 73 4.93 6.75 -8.13
N LEU A 74 5.62 6.60 -9.26
CA LEU A 74 6.98 7.16 -9.43
C LEU A 74 6.98 8.69 -9.35
N LEU A 75 5.98 9.35 -9.93
CA LEU A 75 5.81 10.79 -9.75
C LEU A 75 5.53 11.14 -8.27
N GLN A 76 4.66 10.39 -7.60
CA GLN A 76 4.38 10.59 -6.17
C GLN A 76 5.66 10.43 -5.33
N LEU A 77 6.51 9.46 -5.65
CA LEU A 77 7.80 9.26 -4.98
C LEU A 77 8.75 10.43 -5.25
N ALA A 78 8.79 10.93 -6.48
CA ALA A 78 9.60 12.11 -6.82
C ALA A 78 9.15 13.37 -6.06
N LEU A 79 7.83 13.57 -5.90
CA LEU A 79 7.28 14.66 -5.08
C LEU A 79 7.63 14.49 -3.59
N TYR A 80 7.58 13.25 -3.09
CA TYR A 80 7.93 12.92 -1.71
C TYR A 80 9.37 13.27 -1.35
N MET A 81 10.29 13.10 -2.30
CA MET A 81 11.72 13.41 -2.12
C MET A 81 12.06 14.91 -2.14
N ILE A 82 11.08 15.79 -2.39
CA ILE A 82 11.29 17.24 -2.41
C ILE A 82 10.69 17.83 -1.13
N ASP A 83 11.53 18.38 -0.25
CA ASP A 83 11.16 18.91 1.08
C ASP A 83 9.96 19.87 1.09
N LYS A 84 9.69 20.58 0.00
CA LYS A 84 8.54 21.52 -0.10
C LYS A 84 7.28 20.91 -0.69
N LEU A 85 7.38 19.72 -1.27
CA LEU A 85 6.29 19.04 -1.98
C LEU A 85 5.90 17.71 -1.34
N TRP A 86 6.64 17.24 -0.34
CA TRP A 86 6.40 15.97 0.33
C TRP A 86 4.98 15.86 0.90
N ASP A 87 4.44 16.96 1.44
CA ASP A 87 3.06 17.06 1.96
C ASP A 87 1.98 16.74 0.93
N TYR A 88 2.27 16.91 -0.36
CA TYR A 88 1.34 16.62 -1.45
C TYR A 88 1.49 15.20 -2.00
N SER A 89 2.48 14.44 -1.53
CA SER A 89 2.70 13.07 -1.98
C SER A 89 1.77 12.10 -1.24
N LEU A 90 1.25 11.13 -1.98
CA LEU A 90 0.55 9.99 -1.38
C LEU A 90 1.46 9.15 -0.47
N TYR A 91 2.78 9.21 -0.62
CA TYR A 91 3.72 8.52 0.27
C TYR A 91 3.71 9.06 1.70
N ASN A 92 3.24 10.29 1.92
CA ASN A 92 3.04 10.85 3.27
C ASN A 92 2.08 9.96 4.10
N LEU A 93 1.14 9.26 3.46
CA LEU A 93 0.23 8.33 4.14
C LEU A 93 0.96 7.18 4.84
N ILE A 94 2.15 6.78 4.37
CA ILE A 94 2.92 5.66 4.94
C ILE A 94 4.27 6.12 5.49
N ASP A 95 4.42 7.41 5.75
CA ASP A 95 5.64 7.97 6.33
C ASP A 95 5.83 7.54 7.79
N LEU A 96 7.04 7.75 8.30
CA LEU A 96 7.42 7.58 9.69
C LEU A 96 6.54 8.42 10.63
N ASP A 97 6.12 9.62 10.23
CA ASP A 97 5.25 10.45 11.06
C ASP A 97 3.88 9.79 11.33
N VAL A 98 3.39 8.98 10.39
CA VAL A 98 2.14 8.23 10.53
C VAL A 98 2.38 6.85 11.15
N THR A 99 3.51 6.21 10.88
CA THR A 99 3.78 4.82 11.27
C THR A 99 4.49 4.68 12.62
N LEU A 100 5.37 5.61 13.03
CA LEU A 100 6.03 5.59 14.34
C LEU A 100 5.04 5.66 15.53
N PRO A 101 3.93 6.42 15.48
CA PRO A 101 2.93 6.41 16.55
C PRO A 101 2.32 5.03 16.83
N ILE A 102 2.36 4.08 15.87
CA ILE A 102 1.87 2.72 16.04
C ILE A 102 2.64 1.99 17.15
N GLU A 103 3.94 2.25 17.30
CA GLU A 103 4.75 1.70 18.39
C GLU A 103 4.25 2.13 19.77
N ARG A 104 3.63 3.32 19.84
CA ARG A 104 3.04 3.88 21.06
C ARG A 104 1.56 3.48 21.22
N GLY A 105 1.05 2.58 20.37
CA GLY A 105 -0.34 2.13 20.37
C GLY A 105 -1.33 3.10 19.71
N ILE A 106 -0.84 4.15 19.04
CA ILE A 106 -1.69 5.11 18.32
C ILE A 106 -1.79 4.65 16.87
N PHE A 107 -2.91 4.03 16.52
CA PHE A 107 -3.13 3.51 15.17
C PHE A 107 -3.81 4.55 14.26
N PRO A 108 -3.35 4.73 13.01
CA PRO A 108 -3.91 5.71 12.05
C PRO A 108 -5.25 5.25 11.47
N TRP A 109 -6.29 5.32 12.29
CA TRP A 109 -7.63 4.82 11.94
C TRP A 109 -8.28 5.58 10.78
N TYR A 110 -8.03 6.89 10.69
CA TYR A 110 -8.62 7.73 9.65
C TYR A 110 -8.08 7.34 8.27
N GLU A 111 -6.75 7.24 8.15
CA GLU A 111 -6.04 6.85 6.93
C GLU A 111 -6.39 5.41 6.56
N THR A 112 -6.47 4.51 7.55
CA THR A 112 -6.88 3.12 7.36
C THR A 112 -8.29 3.01 6.77
N ALA A 113 -9.24 3.80 7.31
CA ALA A 113 -10.62 3.82 6.81
C ALA A 113 -10.68 4.37 5.39
N TRP A 114 -9.93 5.45 5.10
CA TRP A 114 -9.85 6.03 3.78
C TRP A 114 -9.27 5.07 2.74
N LEU A 115 -8.12 4.44 3.03
CA LEU A 115 -7.49 3.44 2.17
C LEU A 115 -8.41 2.24 1.94
N SER A 116 -9.05 1.75 2.99
CA SER A 116 -10.01 0.63 2.90
C SER A 116 -11.21 0.98 2.02
N GLY A 117 -11.74 2.21 2.15
CA GLY A 117 -12.80 2.73 1.28
C GLY A 117 -12.39 2.79 -0.19
N LEU A 118 -11.18 3.30 -0.48
CA LEU A 118 -10.64 3.34 -1.84
C LEU A 118 -10.42 1.94 -2.42
N ILE A 119 -9.90 1.00 -1.63
CA ILE A 119 -9.74 -0.41 -2.04
C ILE A 119 -11.09 -0.99 -2.44
N ALA A 120 -12.13 -0.81 -1.62
CA ALA A 120 -13.47 -1.30 -1.91
C ALA A 120 -14.05 -0.66 -3.19
N LEU A 121 -13.86 0.64 -3.36
CA LEU A 121 -14.28 1.38 -4.55
C LEU A 121 -13.58 0.85 -5.82
N PHE A 122 -12.26 0.75 -5.81
CA PHE A 122 -11.50 0.28 -6.98
C PHE A 122 -11.80 -1.19 -7.28
N TYR A 123 -11.97 -2.02 -6.26
CA TYR A 123 -12.41 -3.40 -6.45
C TYR A 123 -13.78 -3.48 -7.12
N ALA A 124 -14.76 -2.67 -6.67
CA ALA A 124 -16.08 -2.61 -7.27
C ALA A 124 -16.02 -2.13 -8.74
N LEU A 125 -15.22 -1.10 -9.02
CA LEU A 125 -15.01 -0.61 -10.39
C LEU A 125 -14.37 -1.66 -11.29
N ALA A 126 -13.37 -2.39 -10.80
CA ALA A 126 -12.74 -3.48 -11.52
C ALA A 126 -13.75 -4.60 -11.82
N PHE A 127 -14.51 -5.03 -10.81
CA PHE A 127 -15.52 -6.07 -10.94
C PHE A 127 -16.57 -5.71 -12.00
N LEU A 128 -17.12 -4.50 -11.95
CA LEU A 128 -18.08 -4.01 -12.95
C LEU A 128 -17.46 -3.87 -14.33
N GLY A 129 -16.20 -3.45 -14.41
CA GLY A 129 -15.45 -3.32 -15.66
C GLY A 129 -15.24 -4.66 -16.37
N PHE A 130 -14.80 -5.68 -15.63
CA PHE A 130 -14.62 -7.03 -16.19
C PHE A 130 -15.95 -7.69 -16.53
N ARG A 131 -16.99 -7.52 -15.69
CA ARG A 131 -18.32 -8.09 -15.97
C ARG A 131 -18.94 -7.57 -17.27
N LYS A 132 -18.72 -6.30 -17.61
CA LYS A 132 -19.21 -5.70 -18.87
C LYS A 132 -18.48 -6.21 -20.12
N ARG A 133 -17.33 -6.87 -19.97
CA ARG A 133 -16.48 -7.32 -21.07
C ARG A 133 -16.65 -8.80 -21.40
N ASP A 134 -17.62 -9.48 -20.77
CA ASP A 134 -17.95 -10.90 -21.00
C ASP A 134 -16.70 -11.82 -21.00
N PHE A 135 -15.87 -11.71 -19.96
CA PHE A 135 -14.90 -12.76 -19.61
C PHE A 135 -15.56 -13.85 -18.78
#